data_AF-A0A538NQS0-F1
#
_entry.id   AF-A0A538NQS0-F1
#
_cell.length_a   1.000
_cell.length_b   1.000
_cell.length_c   1.000
_cell.angle_alpha   90.00
_cell.angle_beta   90.00
_cell.angle_gamma   90.00
#
_symmetry.space_group_name_H-M   'P 1'
#
loop_
_entity.id
_entity.type
_entity.pdbx_description
1 polymer ?
#
loop_
_entity_poly.entity_id
_entity_poly.type
_entity_poly.pdbx_seq_one_letter_code
_entity_poly.pdbx_strand_id
1 'polypeptide(L)'
;MAVCFALFAVRSFCWLLYIDGDQLKIQSPNNLGDLALHITLIRNFASGVVLWPDNPIYVFSKLRYPAGMDLFNALLCLLHIDLIRGLVWTGLLASLATFYAFFRWAGAFGVAGFLFNGGIAGFQFFKTFKFLDYQGDKTIAWKSIALSMFVTQRGLLYAIPAGLLLLWHWREKFFRGAMPVAEAGDLGTQTQRLQRSRLQPLPFWVEVSLYASMPLFHFHTFLAL
;
A
#
# COMPACT_ATOMS: atom_id res chain seq x y z
N MET A 1 -16.74 7.61 -1.86
CA MET A 1 -15.61 6.66 -1.72
C MET A 1 -14.27 7.25 -2.09
N ALA A 2 -14.06 7.73 -3.33
CA ALA A 2 -12.77 8.33 -3.72
C ALA A 2 -12.34 9.50 -2.82
N VAL A 3 -13.27 10.41 -2.51
CA VAL A 3 -13.00 11.54 -1.60
C VAL A 3 -12.58 11.07 -0.21
N CYS A 4 -13.28 10.09 0.38
CA CYS A 4 -12.91 9.54 1.69
C CYS A 4 -11.53 8.91 1.69
N PHE A 5 -11.18 8.16 0.63
CA PHE A 5 -9.85 7.55 0.49
C PHE A 5 -8.78 8.62 0.30
N ALA A 6 -9.05 9.65 -0.50
CA ALA A 6 -8.13 10.77 -0.70
C ALA A 6 -7.87 11.53 0.59
N LEU A 7 -8.92 11.82 1.38
CA LEU A 7 -8.79 12.44 2.69
C LEU A 7 -7.94 11.57 3.62
N PHE A 8 -8.19 10.26 3.67
CA PHE A 8 -7.36 9.32 4.41
C PHE A 8 -5.89 9.39 3.96
N ALA A 9 -5.61 9.26 2.65
CA ALA A 9 -4.26 9.23 2.11
C ALA A 9 -3.48 10.52 2.40
N VAL A 10 -4.09 11.67 2.12
CA VAL A 10 -3.48 12.99 2.40
C VAL A 10 -3.21 13.15 3.89
N ARG A 11 -4.19 12.81 4.72
CA ARG A 11 -4.08 12.95 6.18
C ARG A 11 -3.06 11.99 6.80
N SER A 12 -2.86 10.81 6.23
CA SER A 12 -1.89 9.82 6.72
C SER A 12 -0.47 10.08 6.23
N PHE A 13 -0.30 10.47 4.96
CA PHE A 13 1.03 10.57 4.35
C PHE A 13 1.63 11.98 4.37
N CYS A 14 0.84 13.04 4.23
CA CYS A 14 1.39 14.41 4.28
C CYS A 14 1.89 14.81 5.69
N TRP A 15 1.40 14.13 6.73
CA TRP A 15 1.87 14.27 8.12
C TRP A 15 2.61 13.03 8.63
N LEU A 16 3.16 12.22 7.70
CA LEU A 16 3.90 11.00 8.05
C LEU A 16 5.15 11.31 8.89
N LEU A 17 5.90 12.32 8.45
CA LEU A 17 7.10 12.84 9.09
C LEU A 17 7.16 14.34 8.82
N TYR A 18 7.20 15.15 9.87
CA TYR A 18 7.24 16.60 9.75
C TYR A 18 8.24 17.20 10.74
N ILE A 19 8.75 18.38 10.39
CA ILE A 19 9.69 19.13 11.22
C ILE A 19 8.88 20.11 12.05
N ASP A 20 9.08 20.08 13.37
CA ASP A 20 8.50 21.03 14.32
C ASP A 20 9.64 21.59 15.19
N GLY A 21 10.11 22.78 14.83
CA GLY A 21 11.33 23.36 15.38
C GLY A 21 12.57 22.54 15.05
N ASP A 22 13.25 22.04 16.07
CA ASP A 22 14.42 21.15 15.98
C ASP A 22 14.05 19.67 16.03
N GLN A 23 12.77 19.33 16.18
CA GLN A 23 12.30 17.96 16.34
C GLN A 23 11.69 17.41 15.05
N LEU A 24 12.02 16.16 14.75
CA LEU A 24 11.27 15.34 13.80
C LEU A 24 10.11 14.69 14.53
N LYS A 25 8.88 15.03 14.12
CA LYS A 25 7.65 14.51 14.72
C LYS A 25 6.91 13.59 13.76
N ILE A 26 6.25 12.61 14.36
CA ILE A 26 5.43 11.60 13.68
C ILE A 26 4.07 11.63 14.33
N GLN A 27 3.03 11.62 13.51
CA GLN A 27 1.66 11.77 13.98
C GLN A 27 1.06 10.48 14.56
N SER A 28 1.36 9.33 13.94
CA SER A 28 0.77 8.05 14.34
C SER A 28 1.69 7.33 15.34
N PRO A 29 1.19 6.95 16.52
CA PRO A 29 1.98 6.18 17.48
C PRO A 29 2.40 4.82 16.93
N ASN A 30 1.56 4.20 16.08
CA ASN A 30 1.89 2.94 15.41
C ASN A 30 3.06 3.08 14.44
N ASN A 31 3.28 4.27 13.88
CA ASN A 31 4.34 4.53 12.92
C ASN A 31 5.64 5.03 13.59
N LEU A 32 5.58 5.45 14.85
CA LEU A 32 6.72 6.03 15.57
C LEU A 32 7.89 5.02 15.67
N GLY A 33 7.59 3.77 16.00
CA GLY A 33 8.60 2.70 16.11
C GLY A 33 9.16 2.23 14.76
N ASP A 34 8.29 2.04 13.77
CA ASP A 34 8.69 1.54 12.45
C ASP A 34 9.43 2.60 11.62
N LEU A 35 9.00 3.87 11.67
CA LEU A 35 9.53 4.89 10.77
C LEU A 35 11.01 5.20 11.00
N ALA A 36 11.47 5.17 12.25
CA ALA A 36 12.88 5.36 12.58
C ALA A 36 13.77 4.25 11.96
N LEU A 37 13.29 3.01 11.98
CA LEU A 37 13.96 1.89 11.31
C LEU A 37 14.05 2.14 9.79
N HIS A 38 12.94 2.53 9.16
CA HIS A 38 12.92 2.81 7.72
C HIS A 38 13.86 3.95 7.31
N ILE A 39 13.88 5.05 8.07
CA ILE A 39 14.80 6.17 7.79
C ILE A 39 16.26 5.68 7.85
N THR A 40 16.59 4.86 8.84
CA THR A 40 17.92 4.28 8.99
C THR A 40 18.27 3.41 7.80
N LEU A 41 17.36 2.52 7.36
CA LEU A 41 17.57 1.66 6.21
C LEU A 41 17.73 2.45 4.91
N ILE A 42 16.86 3.44 4.66
CA ILE A 42 16.94 4.31 3.47
C ILE A 42 18.28 5.01 3.39
N ARG A 43 18.74 5.62 4.49
CA ARG A 43 20.03 6.31 4.55
C ARG A 43 21.21 5.34 4.37
N ASN A 44 21.11 4.14 4.94
CA ASN A 44 22.12 3.11 4.79
C ASN A 44 22.22 2.63 3.33
N PHE A 45 21.11 2.44 2.63
CA PHE A 45 21.14 2.12 1.19
C PHE A 45 21.71 3.27 0.37
N ALA A 46 21.34 4.51 0.68
CA ALA A 46 21.82 5.69 -0.04
C ALA A 46 23.31 5.99 0.17
N SER A 47 23.95 5.46 1.22
CA SER A 47 25.39 5.63 1.47
C SER A 47 26.28 4.72 0.60
N GLY A 48 25.69 3.82 -0.20
CA GLY A 48 26.44 2.95 -1.12
C GLY A 48 26.91 1.63 -0.52
N VAL A 49 26.22 1.11 0.50
CA VAL A 49 26.50 -0.22 1.06
C VAL A 49 26.30 -1.34 0.03
N VAL A 50 26.98 -2.46 0.26
CA VAL A 50 26.84 -3.67 -0.56
C VAL A 50 25.39 -4.14 -0.60
N LEU A 51 24.93 -4.55 -1.79
CA LEU A 51 23.56 -5.03 -1.99
C LEU A 51 23.33 -6.30 -1.15
N TRP A 52 22.30 -6.19 -0.33
CA TRP A 52 22.00 -6.95 0.89
C TRP A 52 22.85 -6.56 2.11
N PRO A 53 22.43 -5.50 2.83
CA PRO A 53 23.21 -4.96 3.93
C PRO A 53 23.22 -5.90 5.13
N ASP A 54 24.29 -5.77 5.92
CA ASP A 54 24.30 -6.32 7.27
C ASP A 54 23.18 -5.69 8.11
N ASN A 55 22.73 -6.44 9.10
CA ASN A 55 21.70 -5.98 10.01
C ASN A 55 22.27 -4.84 10.86
N PRO A 56 21.69 -3.62 10.81
CA PRO A 56 22.21 -2.49 11.57
C PRO A 56 22.02 -2.64 13.09
N ILE A 57 21.23 -3.62 13.53
CA ILE A 57 20.92 -3.89 14.95
C ILE A 57 21.74 -5.07 15.49
N TYR A 58 22.00 -6.09 14.67
CA TYR A 58 22.65 -7.33 15.10
C TYR A 58 23.95 -7.60 14.35
N VAL A 59 25.04 -7.78 15.09
CA VAL A 59 26.36 -8.15 14.54
C VAL A 59 26.28 -9.55 13.91
N PHE A 60 26.95 -9.75 12.77
CA PHE A 60 26.98 -11.02 12.01
C PHE A 60 25.63 -11.53 11.50
N SER A 61 24.63 -10.65 11.37
CA SER A 61 23.35 -10.98 10.77
C SER A 61 23.13 -10.16 9.50
N LYS A 62 22.38 -10.71 8.55
CA LYS A 62 21.91 -9.96 7.37
C LYS A 62 20.55 -9.34 7.65
N LEU A 63 20.22 -8.27 6.93
CA LEU A 63 18.88 -7.70 6.99
C LEU A 63 17.84 -8.77 6.59
N ARG A 64 16.85 -9.04 7.44
CA ARG A 64 15.75 -10.01 7.17
C ARG A 64 14.40 -9.30 6.94
N TYR A 65 14.45 -8.02 6.62
CA TYR A 65 13.30 -7.13 6.47
C TYR A 65 12.97 -6.93 4.98
N PRO A 66 11.67 -6.77 4.59
CA PRO A 66 11.26 -6.35 3.24
C PRO A 66 11.78 -4.96 2.87
N ALA A 67 13.02 -4.88 2.44
CA ALA A 67 13.71 -3.63 2.17
C ALA A 67 13.31 -2.94 0.85
N GLY A 68 12.44 -3.53 0.02
CA GLY A 68 12.19 -3.04 -1.35
C GLY A 68 11.69 -1.59 -1.41
N MET A 69 10.77 -1.19 -0.52
CA MET A 69 10.28 0.20 -0.49
C MET A 69 11.30 1.17 0.11
N ASP A 70 12.16 0.69 1.01
CA ASP A 70 13.25 1.48 1.58
C ASP A 70 14.37 1.67 0.55
N LEU A 71 14.69 0.63 -0.23
CA LEU A 71 15.59 0.70 -1.38
C LEU A 71 15.05 1.65 -2.45
N PHE A 72 13.74 1.57 -2.77
CA PHE A 72 13.13 2.52 -3.71
C PHE A 72 13.28 3.97 -3.25
N ASN A 73 12.98 4.26 -1.98
CA ASN A 73 13.19 5.60 -1.43
C ASN A 73 14.66 6.01 -1.39
N ALA A 74 15.59 5.07 -1.16
CA ALA A 74 17.02 5.35 -1.23
C ALA A 74 17.47 5.74 -2.65
N LEU A 75 16.94 5.09 -3.69
CA LEU A 75 17.15 5.50 -5.08
C LEU A 75 16.62 6.92 -5.34
N LEU A 76 15.47 7.30 -4.77
CA LEU A 76 14.98 8.68 -4.85
C LEU A 76 15.94 9.66 -4.16
N CYS A 77 16.50 9.30 -3.00
CA CYS A 77 17.51 10.12 -2.32
C CYS A 77 18.78 10.28 -3.16
N LEU A 78 19.23 9.23 -3.85
CA LEU A 78 20.35 9.30 -4.80
C LEU A 78 20.05 10.21 -6.01
N LEU A 79 18.78 10.32 -6.40
CA LEU A 79 18.30 11.28 -7.40
C LEU A 79 18.06 12.69 -6.83
N HIS A 80 18.59 12.99 -5.63
CA HIS A 80 18.46 14.27 -4.94
C HIS A 80 17.03 14.67 -4.56
N ILE A 81 16.12 13.70 -4.44
CA ILE A 81 14.79 13.93 -3.86
C ILE A 81 14.91 13.88 -2.34
N ASP A 82 14.45 14.93 -1.68
CA ASP A 82 14.40 15.02 -0.22
C ASP A 82 13.67 13.82 0.40
N LEU A 83 14.18 13.30 1.52
CA LEU A 83 13.65 12.12 2.19
C LEU A 83 12.17 12.26 2.52
N ILE A 84 11.77 13.37 3.18
CA ILE A 84 10.36 13.57 3.57
C ILE A 84 9.49 13.59 2.33
N ARG A 85 9.91 14.32 1.28
CA ARG A 85 9.15 14.37 0.02
C ARG A 85 9.03 13.01 -0.65
N GLY A 86 10.11 12.23 -0.70
CA GLY A 86 10.10 10.87 -1.24
C GLY A 86 9.12 9.97 -0.49
N LEU A 87 9.14 10.04 0.84
CA LEU A 87 8.23 9.30 1.71
C LEU A 87 6.74 9.67 1.51
N VAL A 88 6.45 10.98 1.38
CA VAL A 88 5.09 11.48 1.15
C VAL A 88 4.58 11.00 -0.21
N TRP A 89 5.35 11.24 -1.29
CA TRP A 89 4.93 10.89 -2.64
C TRP A 89 4.78 9.39 -2.84
N THR A 90 5.70 8.59 -2.30
CA THR A 90 5.57 7.11 -2.34
C THR A 90 4.29 6.64 -1.67
N GLY A 91 3.97 7.17 -0.50
CA GLY A 91 2.72 6.86 0.20
C GLY A 91 1.46 7.28 -0.56
N LEU A 92 1.46 8.49 -1.16
CA LEU A 92 0.31 8.98 -1.93
C LEU A 92 0.10 8.18 -3.23
N LEU A 93 1.17 7.85 -3.95
CA LEU A 93 1.09 7.04 -5.17
C LEU A 93 0.66 5.60 -4.85
N ALA A 94 1.20 5.01 -3.79
CA ALA A 94 0.77 3.70 -3.30
C ALA A 94 -0.70 3.70 -2.86
N SER A 95 -1.17 4.79 -2.24
CA SER A 95 -2.57 4.98 -1.88
C SER A 95 -3.47 5.04 -3.11
N LEU A 96 -3.08 5.80 -4.13
CA LEU A 96 -3.80 5.87 -5.40
C LEU A 96 -3.87 4.50 -6.08
N ALA A 97 -2.74 3.79 -6.15
CA ALA A 97 -2.67 2.45 -6.71
C ALA A 97 -3.55 1.46 -5.93
N THR A 98 -3.53 1.53 -4.59
CA THR A 98 -4.34 0.69 -3.70
C THR A 98 -5.83 0.96 -3.91
N PHE A 99 -6.24 2.24 -3.96
CA PHE A 99 -7.61 2.61 -4.27
C PHE A 99 -8.06 2.04 -5.62
N TYR A 100 -7.24 2.23 -6.66
CA TYR A 100 -7.53 1.71 -7.99
C TYR A 100 -7.65 0.19 -7.99
N ALA A 101 -6.72 -0.52 -7.36
CA ALA A 101 -6.68 -1.97 -7.32
C ALA A 101 -7.90 -2.55 -6.58
N PHE A 102 -8.25 -2.03 -5.41
CA PHE A 102 -9.46 -2.44 -4.68
C PHE A 102 -10.74 -2.14 -5.46
N PHE A 103 -10.82 -0.95 -6.06
CA PHE A 103 -11.97 -0.55 -6.86
C PHE A 103 -12.14 -1.47 -8.08
N ARG A 104 -11.03 -1.86 -8.72
CA ARG A 104 -11.06 -2.76 -9.87
C ARG A 104 -11.40 -4.20 -9.49
N TRP A 105 -10.92 -4.64 -8.34
CA TRP A 105 -11.13 -6.00 -7.85
C TRP A 105 -12.54 -6.23 -7.29
N ALA A 106 -13.02 -5.35 -6.39
CA ALA A 106 -14.28 -5.53 -5.65
C ALA A 106 -15.17 -4.27 -5.62
N GLY A 107 -14.90 -3.26 -6.45
CA GLY A 107 -15.72 -2.06 -6.55
C GLY A 107 -15.70 -1.19 -5.29
N ALA A 108 -16.76 -0.41 -5.10
CA ALA A 108 -16.91 0.46 -3.94
C ALA A 108 -16.90 -0.31 -2.60
N PHE A 109 -17.42 -1.53 -2.59
CA PHE A 109 -17.42 -2.40 -1.41
C PHE A 109 -16.00 -2.82 -0.98
N GLY A 110 -15.11 -3.11 -1.93
CA GLY A 110 -13.71 -3.41 -1.62
C GLY A 110 -13.00 -2.23 -0.95
N VAL A 111 -13.19 -1.03 -1.51
CA VAL A 111 -12.63 0.20 -0.95
C VAL A 111 -13.20 0.52 0.43
N ALA A 112 -14.52 0.36 0.60
CA ALA A 112 -15.20 0.60 1.88
C ALA A 112 -14.76 -0.42 2.93
N GLY A 113 -14.67 -1.70 2.55
CA GLY A 113 -14.17 -2.77 3.40
C GLY A 113 -12.78 -2.47 3.90
N PHE A 114 -11.87 -2.01 3.05
CA PHE A 114 -10.51 -1.64 3.46
C PHE A 114 -10.47 -0.43 4.42
N LEU A 115 -11.16 0.67 4.08
CA LEU A 115 -11.11 1.92 4.87
C LEU A 115 -11.82 1.80 6.21
N PHE A 116 -12.97 1.11 6.24
CA PHE A 116 -13.82 1.01 7.42
C PHE A 116 -13.61 -0.30 8.19
N ASN A 117 -12.56 -1.06 7.87
CA ASN A 117 -12.14 -2.19 8.69
C ASN A 117 -11.50 -1.68 9.98
N GLY A 118 -12.30 -1.56 11.03
CA GLY A 118 -11.82 -1.24 12.38
C GLY A 118 -12.80 -1.61 13.50
N GLY A 119 -14.01 -2.09 13.18
CA GLY A 119 -15.04 -2.35 14.20
C GLY A 119 -15.86 -1.10 14.54
N ILE A 120 -16.61 -1.14 15.65
CA ILE A 120 -17.69 -0.20 15.94
C ILE A 120 -17.30 0.97 16.88
N ALA A 121 -16.03 1.14 17.24
CA ALA A 121 -15.63 2.19 18.19
C ALA A 121 -16.00 3.61 17.71
N GLY A 122 -15.96 3.85 16.39
CA GLY A 122 -16.40 5.12 15.80
C GLY A 122 -17.88 5.46 16.05
N PHE A 123 -18.74 4.49 16.37
CA PHE A 123 -20.14 4.74 16.71
C PHE A 123 -20.31 5.41 18.08
N GLN A 124 -19.27 5.45 18.94
CA GLN A 124 -19.30 6.24 20.17
C GLN A 124 -19.50 7.74 19.91
N PHE A 125 -19.16 8.22 18.70
CA PHE A 125 -19.49 9.57 18.27
C PHE A 125 -20.99 9.88 18.39
N PHE A 126 -21.87 8.94 18.04
CA PHE A 126 -23.33 9.17 18.12
C PHE A 126 -23.86 9.26 19.55
N LYS A 127 -23.07 8.85 20.55
CA LYS A 127 -23.42 8.98 21.97
C LYS A 127 -22.80 10.23 22.59
N THR A 128 -21.55 10.52 22.26
CA THR A 128 -20.76 11.57 22.92
C THR A 128 -20.73 12.89 22.16
N PHE A 129 -21.00 12.87 20.85
CA PHE A 129 -20.82 13.97 19.90
C PHE A 129 -19.42 14.60 19.94
N LYS A 130 -18.42 13.83 20.40
CA LYS A 130 -17.02 14.26 20.50
C LYS A 130 -16.15 13.43 19.56
N PHE A 131 -15.28 14.13 18.82
CA PHE A 131 -14.19 13.49 18.10
C PHE A 131 -13.05 13.23 19.08
N LEU A 132 -12.94 11.99 19.54
CA LEU A 132 -11.87 11.53 20.42
C LEU A 132 -10.85 10.73 19.62
N ASP A 133 -9.58 10.80 20.02
CA ASP A 133 -8.53 9.93 19.49
C ASP A 133 -8.62 8.56 20.15
N TYR A 134 -9.39 7.65 19.54
CA TYR A 134 -9.52 6.28 20.02
C TYR A 134 -8.30 5.39 19.74
N GLN A 135 -7.30 5.89 18.99
CA GLN A 135 -6.09 5.16 18.65
C GLN A 135 -4.97 5.44 19.65
N GLY A 136 -4.84 6.69 20.09
CA GLY A 136 -3.84 7.13 21.08
C GLY A 136 -4.31 7.05 22.54
N ASP A 137 -5.62 7.01 22.80
CA ASP A 137 -6.13 6.97 24.17
C ASP A 137 -5.91 5.60 24.84
N LYS A 138 -5.52 5.63 26.12
CA LYS A 138 -5.10 4.46 26.94
C LYS A 138 -6.22 3.44 27.15
N THR A 139 -7.44 3.74 26.71
CA THR A 139 -8.66 3.03 27.09
C THR A 139 -9.19 2.09 26.00
N ILE A 140 -9.00 2.39 24.69
CA ILE A 140 -9.70 1.65 23.61
C ILE A 140 -8.77 1.08 22.53
N ALA A 141 -7.52 1.55 22.39
CA ALA A 141 -6.51 1.01 21.46
C ALA A 141 -7.08 0.57 20.09
N TRP A 142 -7.96 1.41 19.52
CA TRP A 142 -8.73 1.08 18.33
C TRP A 142 -7.81 0.99 17.12
N LYS A 143 -7.88 -0.12 16.38
CA LYS A 143 -7.01 -0.40 15.23
C LYS A 143 -7.84 -0.62 13.98
N SER A 144 -7.45 0.05 12.90
CA SER A 144 -7.93 -0.24 11.55
C SER A 144 -6.78 -0.75 10.69
N ILE A 145 -7.03 -1.70 9.78
CA ILE A 145 -5.99 -2.24 8.89
C ILE A 145 -5.28 -1.12 8.13
N ALA A 146 -6.03 -0.11 7.67
CA ALA A 146 -5.49 1.03 6.95
C ALA A 146 -4.47 1.83 7.80
N LEU A 147 -4.75 2.06 9.09
CA LEU A 147 -3.88 2.86 9.97
C LEU A 147 -2.80 2.06 10.69
N SER A 148 -3.06 0.79 11.04
CA SER A 148 -2.14 -0.04 11.82
C SER A 148 -1.21 -0.89 10.98
N MET A 149 -1.56 -1.16 9.72
CA MET A 149 -0.75 -1.99 8.81
C MET A 149 -0.37 -1.24 7.54
N PHE A 150 -1.33 -0.70 6.79
CA PHE A 150 -1.01 -0.13 5.46
C PHE A 150 -0.11 1.11 5.54
N VAL A 151 -0.35 2.01 6.49
CA VAL A 151 0.47 3.23 6.67
C VAL A 151 1.85 2.92 7.27
N THR A 152 1.94 1.89 8.12
CA THR A 152 3.16 1.56 8.89
C THR A 152 4.05 0.57 8.14
N GLN A 153 3.49 -0.52 7.66
CA GLN A 153 4.21 -1.57 6.95
C GLN A 153 4.43 -1.17 5.50
N ARG A 154 5.60 -0.58 5.23
CA ARG A 154 5.97 -0.10 3.89
C ARG A 154 5.86 -1.17 2.81
N GLY A 155 6.17 -2.42 3.12
CA GLY A 155 5.99 -3.54 2.17
C GLY A 155 4.56 -3.62 1.59
N LEU A 156 3.54 -3.27 2.37
CA LEU A 156 2.14 -3.28 1.93
C LEU A 156 1.79 -2.17 0.94
N LEU A 157 2.53 -1.05 0.95
CA LEU A 157 2.38 0.03 -0.02
C LEU A 157 2.60 -0.47 -1.45
N TYR A 158 3.43 -1.50 -1.62
CA TYR A 158 3.64 -2.16 -2.90
C TYR A 158 2.82 -3.44 -3.06
N ALA A 159 2.81 -4.30 -2.04
CA ALA A 159 2.23 -5.64 -2.15
C ALA A 159 0.71 -5.64 -2.36
N ILE A 160 -0.03 -4.75 -1.66
CA ILE A 160 -1.48 -4.67 -1.81
C ILE A 160 -1.88 -4.27 -3.24
N PRO A 161 -1.42 -3.14 -3.80
CA PRO A 161 -1.81 -2.76 -5.16
C PRO A 161 -1.31 -3.75 -6.20
N ALA A 162 -0.05 -4.23 -6.11
CA ALA A 162 0.48 -5.20 -7.06
C ALA A 162 -0.28 -6.53 -7.01
N GLY A 163 -0.51 -7.08 -5.81
CA GLY A 163 -1.18 -8.36 -5.61
C GLY A 163 -2.63 -8.32 -6.05
N LEU A 164 -3.39 -7.28 -5.68
CA LEU A 164 -4.78 -7.13 -6.10
C LEU A 164 -4.92 -6.93 -7.61
N LEU A 165 -3.98 -6.21 -8.24
CA LEU A 165 -3.97 -6.05 -9.69
C LEU A 165 -3.70 -7.37 -10.42
N LEU A 166 -2.73 -8.17 -9.94
CA LEU A 166 -2.47 -9.50 -10.48
C LEU A 166 -3.65 -10.45 -10.28
N LEU A 167 -4.25 -10.46 -9.09
CA LEU A 167 -5.46 -11.25 -8.81
C LEU A 167 -6.64 -10.83 -9.69
N TRP A 168 -6.84 -9.53 -9.86
CA TRP A 168 -7.85 -9.00 -10.76
C TRP A 168 -7.58 -9.43 -12.21
N HIS A 169 -6.36 -9.25 -12.71
CA HIS A 169 -5.95 -9.65 -14.05
C HIS A 169 -6.16 -11.15 -14.28
N TRP A 170 -5.72 -11.99 -13.34
CA TRP A 170 -5.90 -13.44 -13.40
C TRP A 170 -7.39 -13.83 -13.47
N ARG A 171 -8.24 -13.19 -12.64
CA ARG A 171 -9.69 -13.40 -12.68
C ARG A 171 -10.31 -13.04 -14.03
N GLU A 172 -9.90 -11.92 -14.63
CA GLU A 172 -10.39 -11.52 -15.96
C GLU A 172 -9.95 -12.52 -17.04
N LYS A 173 -8.67 -12.91 -17.03
CA LYS A 173 -8.06 -13.79 -18.03
C LYS A 173 -8.68 -15.19 -18.04
N PHE A 174 -8.85 -15.81 -16.87
CA PHE A 174 -9.25 -17.22 -16.78
C PHE A 174 -10.74 -17.44 -16.52
N PHE A 175 -11.44 -16.57 -15.80
CA PHE A 175 -12.84 -16.80 -15.41
C PHE A 175 -13.86 -16.01 -16.23
N ARG A 176 -13.47 -14.85 -16.79
CA ARG A 176 -14.37 -14.02 -17.61
C ARG A 176 -14.17 -14.20 -19.12
N GLY A 177 -13.01 -14.71 -19.52
CA GLY A 177 -12.71 -15.13 -20.89
C GLY A 177 -13.26 -16.52 -21.28
N ALA A 178 -13.50 -17.41 -20.31
CA ALA A 178 -13.80 -18.83 -20.54
C ALA A 178 -15.30 -19.20 -20.59
N MET A 179 -16.21 -18.23 -20.76
CA MET A 179 -17.63 -18.57 -21.03
C MET A 179 -17.71 -19.18 -22.43
N PRO A 180 -18.09 -20.47 -22.58
CA PRO A 180 -18.31 -21.07 -23.89
C PRO A 180 -19.37 -20.25 -24.61
N VAL A 181 -19.17 -20.05 -25.90
CA VAL A 181 -20.17 -19.48 -26.80
C VAL A 181 -21.37 -20.42 -26.77
N ALA A 182 -22.36 -20.10 -25.93
CA ALA A 182 -23.70 -20.65 -26.09
C ALA A 182 -24.23 -20.08 -27.40
N GLU A 183 -24.40 -20.96 -28.39
CA GLU A 183 -25.10 -20.68 -29.63
C GLU A 183 -26.50 -20.13 -29.36
N ALA A 184 -26.96 -19.33 -30.32
CA ALA A 184 -28.32 -18.84 -30.55
C ALA A 184 -28.79 -17.62 -29.72
N GLY A 185 -29.04 -16.51 -30.44
CA GLY A 185 -29.90 -15.42 -29.97
C GLY A 185 -29.33 -14.03 -30.16
N ASP A 186 -29.38 -13.55 -31.40
CA ASP A 186 -29.07 -12.19 -31.83
C ASP A 186 -30.00 -11.15 -31.13
N LEU A 187 -29.46 -10.35 -30.20
CA LEU A 187 -29.84 -8.95 -29.87
C LEU A 187 -29.11 -8.35 -28.64
N GLY A 188 -28.14 -9.05 -28.02
CA GLY A 188 -27.42 -8.55 -26.82
C GLY A 188 -26.01 -7.97 -27.06
N THR A 189 -25.56 -7.93 -28.32
CA THR A 189 -24.14 -8.10 -28.66
C THR A 189 -23.29 -6.83 -28.76
N GLN A 190 -23.88 -5.62 -28.84
CA GLN A 190 -23.07 -4.38 -28.84
C GLN A 190 -22.71 -3.91 -27.44
N THR A 191 -23.69 -3.86 -26.52
CA THR A 191 -23.47 -3.40 -25.14
C THR A 191 -22.51 -4.33 -24.39
N GLN A 192 -22.65 -5.66 -24.55
CA GLN A 192 -21.72 -6.62 -23.95
C GLN A 192 -20.31 -6.61 -24.57
N ARG A 193 -20.16 -6.37 -25.89
CA ARG A 193 -18.84 -6.21 -26.52
C ARG A 193 -18.15 -4.91 -26.08
N LEU A 194 -18.88 -3.80 -26.00
CA LEU A 194 -18.36 -2.53 -25.49
C LEU A 194 -17.95 -2.63 -24.02
N GLN A 195 -18.71 -3.38 -23.22
CA GLN A 195 -18.39 -3.63 -21.82
C GLN A 195 -17.18 -4.56 -21.67
N ARG A 196 -17.04 -5.60 -22.50
CA ARG A 196 -15.83 -6.45 -22.60
C ARG A 196 -14.58 -5.68 -23.03
N SER A 197 -14.70 -4.74 -23.98
CA SER A 197 -13.59 -3.88 -24.41
C SER A 197 -13.11 -2.92 -23.31
N ARG A 198 -14.00 -2.45 -22.42
CA ARG A 198 -13.63 -1.63 -21.24
C ARG A 198 -12.91 -2.42 -20.12
N LEU A 199 -12.92 -3.75 -20.20
CA LEU A 199 -12.34 -4.66 -19.21
C LEU A 199 -11.05 -5.31 -19.73
N GLN A 200 -10.28 -4.61 -20.56
CA GLN A 200 -9.04 -5.17 -21.08
C GLN A 200 -8.08 -5.53 -19.93
N PRO A 201 -7.52 -6.76 -19.97
CA PRO A 201 -6.53 -7.20 -19.00
C PRO A 201 -5.30 -6.28 -19.05
N LEU A 202 -4.58 -6.17 -17.91
CA LEU A 202 -3.30 -5.47 -17.85
C LEU A 202 -2.41 -5.88 -19.03
N PRO A 203 -1.75 -4.92 -19.70
CA PRO A 203 -0.86 -5.27 -20.80
C PRO A 203 0.32 -6.09 -20.29
N PHE A 204 0.78 -7.06 -21.09
CA PHE A 204 1.71 -8.12 -20.69
C PHE A 204 3.00 -7.64 -20.01
N TRP A 205 3.62 -6.58 -20.53
CA TRP A 205 4.78 -5.93 -19.90
C TRP A 205 4.55 -5.47 -18.45
N VAL A 206 3.35 -5.02 -18.09
CA VAL A 206 2.99 -4.63 -16.71
C VAL A 206 2.87 -5.87 -15.84
N GLU A 207 2.24 -6.93 -16.35
CA GLU A 207 2.16 -8.23 -15.66
C GLU A 207 3.56 -8.76 -15.34
N VAL A 208 4.44 -8.83 -16.36
CA VAL A 208 5.83 -9.27 -16.20
C VAL A 208 6.59 -8.39 -15.21
N SER A 209 6.43 -7.07 -15.30
CA SER A 209 7.11 -6.13 -14.39
C SER A 209 6.67 -6.34 -12.94
N LEU A 210 5.37 -6.53 -12.69
CA LEU A 210 4.84 -6.79 -11.35
C LEU A 210 5.35 -8.13 -10.79
N TYR A 211 5.36 -9.20 -11.59
CA TYR A 211 5.91 -10.49 -11.17
C TYR A 211 7.41 -10.44 -10.93
N ALA A 212 8.18 -9.75 -11.77
CA ALA A 212 9.63 -9.64 -11.63
C ALA A 212 10.05 -8.81 -10.41
N SER A 213 9.28 -7.77 -10.08
CA SER A 213 9.58 -6.88 -8.97
C SER A 213 9.02 -7.35 -7.63
N MET A 214 7.92 -8.12 -7.60
CA MET A 214 7.35 -8.64 -6.34
C MET A 214 8.37 -9.34 -5.44
N PRO A 215 9.24 -10.23 -5.97
CA PRO A 215 10.36 -10.77 -5.22
C PRO A 215 11.19 -9.66 -4.62
N LEU A 216 11.64 -8.62 -5.33
CA LEU A 216 12.45 -7.55 -4.72
C LEU A 216 11.81 -6.86 -3.50
N PHE A 217 10.48 -6.79 -3.43
CA PHE A 217 9.77 -6.23 -2.27
C PHE A 217 9.51 -7.25 -1.15
N HIS A 218 9.53 -8.55 -1.42
CA HIS A 218 9.25 -9.64 -0.46
C HIS A 218 10.29 -10.79 -0.49
N PHE A 219 11.49 -10.57 -1.03
CA PHE A 219 12.49 -11.61 -1.31
C PHE A 219 13.01 -12.23 0.00
N HIS A 220 13.04 -11.40 1.04
CA HIS A 220 13.34 -11.80 2.41
C HIS A 220 12.51 -13.01 2.85
N THR A 221 11.26 -13.16 2.39
CA THR A 221 10.40 -14.32 2.72
C THR A 221 11.00 -15.65 2.25
N PHE A 222 11.81 -15.64 1.18
CA PHE A 222 12.44 -16.85 0.62
C PHE A 222 13.89 -17.03 1.06
N LEU A 223 14.59 -15.95 1.43
CA LEU A 223 15.99 -15.99 1.88
C LEU A 223 16.16 -16.19 3.39
N ALA A 224 15.15 -15.85 4.20
CA ALA A 224 15.27 -15.74 5.66
C ALA A 224 14.47 -16.80 6.44
N LEU A 225 14.02 -17.87 5.77
CA LEU A 225 13.51 -19.10 6.41
C LEU A 225 14.66 -20.01 6.84
#